data_AF-A0AAV0XVW7-F1
#
_entry.id   AF-A0AAV0XVW7-F1
#
_cell.length_a   1.000
_cell.length_b   1.000
_cell.length_c   1.000
_cell.angle_alpha   90.00
_cell.angle_beta   90.00
_cell.angle_gamma   90.00
#
_symmetry.space_group_name_H-M   'P 1'
#
loop_
_entity.id
_entity.type
_entity.pdbx_description
1 polymer ?
#
loop_
_entity_poly.entity_id
_entity_poly.type
_entity_poly.pdbx_seq_one_letter_code
_entity_poly.pdbx_strand_id
1 'polypeptide(L)'
;MSGTYSGLQKRINDIVPNAMYVHCCAHNLNLVVCDAAKSSDKAMRFFETVQFVFNFFGGSAPRWALLTLGEDNATAFRKKVLKKVCATLWEARYSAVFALKERFVDVLKTLTVISLTSKKNEEIVHSKSLQKKLKI
;
A
#
# COMPACT_ATOMS: atom_id res chain seq x y z
N MET A 1 -9.80 -16.23 -13.47
CA MET A 1 -11.15 -16.76 -13.15
C MET A 1 -11.51 -17.90 -14.10
N SER A 2 -10.95 -19.08 -13.89
CA SER A 2 -11.16 -20.31 -14.68
C SER A 2 -11.88 -21.41 -13.89
N GLY A 3 -12.63 -21.03 -12.86
CA GLY A 3 -13.36 -22.00 -12.04
C GLY A 3 -14.32 -22.83 -12.88
N THR A 4 -14.25 -24.15 -12.73
CA THR A 4 -15.05 -25.13 -13.47
C THR A 4 -16.53 -25.12 -13.14
N TYR A 5 -16.88 -24.71 -11.90
CA TYR A 5 -18.25 -24.74 -11.40
C TYR A 5 -18.97 -23.39 -11.52
N SER A 6 -18.29 -22.28 -11.25
CA SER A 6 -18.92 -20.95 -11.21
C SER A 6 -18.02 -19.80 -11.69
N GLY A 7 -16.85 -20.13 -12.26
CA GLY A 7 -15.89 -19.16 -12.75
C GLY A 7 -16.35 -18.47 -14.05
N LEU A 8 -15.71 -17.35 -14.38
CA LEU A 8 -16.00 -16.59 -15.60
C LEU A 8 -15.92 -17.47 -16.85
N GLN A 9 -14.91 -18.34 -16.95
CA GLN A 9 -14.78 -19.32 -18.04
C GLN A 9 -16.04 -20.19 -18.18
N LYS A 10 -16.52 -20.78 -17.08
CA LYS A 10 -17.72 -21.64 -17.09
C LYS A 10 -18.96 -20.88 -17.57
N ARG A 11 -19.19 -19.68 -17.04
CA ARG A 11 -20.33 -18.84 -17.42
C ARG A 11 -20.33 -18.45 -18.91
N ILE A 12 -19.16 -18.15 -19.47
CA ILE A 12 -19.03 -17.85 -20.90
C ILE A 12 -19.33 -19.11 -21.72
N ASN A 13 -18.76 -20.25 -21.32
CA ASN A 13 -18.95 -21.53 -22.01
C ASN A 13 -20.41 -22.02 -21.98
N ASP A 14 -21.14 -21.75 -20.90
CA ASP A 14 -22.56 -22.11 -20.77
C ASP A 14 -23.46 -21.32 -21.75
N ILE A 15 -23.04 -20.12 -22.18
CA ILE A 15 -23.76 -19.28 -23.15
C ILE A 15 -23.27 -19.58 -24.58
N VAL A 16 -21.95 -19.73 -24.76
CA VAL A 16 -21.31 -19.98 -26.06
C VAL A 16 -20.31 -21.14 -25.91
N PRO A 17 -20.73 -22.41 -26.15
CA PRO A 17 -19.88 -23.59 -25.93
C PRO A 17 -18.62 -23.67 -26.79
N ASN A 18 -18.61 -22.95 -27.93
CA ASN A 18 -17.49 -22.92 -28.86
C ASN A 18 -16.51 -21.77 -28.60
N ALA A 19 -16.77 -20.93 -27.58
CA ALA A 19 -15.89 -19.80 -27.27
C ALA A 19 -14.58 -20.28 -26.65
N MET A 20 -13.45 -19.90 -27.25
CA MET A 20 -12.14 -20.17 -26.67
C MET A 20 -11.90 -19.24 -25.49
N TYR A 21 -11.56 -19.82 -24.34
CA TYR A 21 -11.15 -19.07 -23.16
C TYR A 21 -9.63 -19.06 -23.04
N VAL A 22 -9.03 -17.88 -23.06
CA VAL A 22 -7.59 -17.69 -22.83
C VAL A 22 -7.39 -16.80 -21.61
N HIS A 23 -6.48 -17.19 -20.74
CA HIS A 23 -6.11 -16.37 -19.60
C HIS A 23 -5.33 -15.13 -20.03
N CYS A 24 -5.64 -13.98 -19.43
CA CYS A 24 -4.84 -12.78 -19.60
C CYS A 24 -3.45 -12.98 -18.96
N CYS A 25 -2.38 -12.87 -19.76
CA CYS A 25 -1.00 -13.01 -19.27
C CYS A 25 -0.69 -12.04 -18.12
N ALA A 26 -1.18 -10.80 -18.19
CA ALA A 26 -0.99 -9.81 -17.13
C ALA A 26 -1.67 -10.23 -15.81
N HIS A 27 -2.85 -10.86 -15.88
CA HIS A 27 -3.54 -11.39 -14.71
C HIS A 27 -2.77 -12.56 -14.09
N ASN A 28 -2.31 -13.50 -14.92
CA ASN A 28 -1.52 -14.64 -14.44
C ASN A 28 -0.22 -14.16 -13.77
N LEU A 29 0.49 -13.21 -14.38
CA LEU A 29 1.67 -12.61 -13.78
C LEU A 29 1.34 -11.93 -12.44
N ASN A 30 0.25 -11.17 -12.38
CA ASN A 30 -0.18 -10.53 -11.13
C ASN A 30 -0.44 -11.55 -10.01
N LEU A 31 -1.05 -12.70 -10.32
CA LEU A 31 -1.25 -13.77 -9.34
C LEU A 31 0.08 -14.35 -8.86
N VAL A 32 0.97 -14.73 -9.77
CA VAL A 32 2.29 -15.30 -9.42
C VAL A 32 3.09 -14.35 -8.54
N VAL A 33 3.14 -13.06 -8.87
CA VAL A 33 3.87 -12.07 -8.08
C VAL A 33 3.21 -11.85 -6.71
N CYS A 34 1.88 -11.82 -6.65
CA CYS A 34 1.16 -11.71 -5.37
C CYS A 34 1.44 -12.91 -4.47
N ASP A 35 1.48 -14.12 -5.02
CA ASP A 35 1.71 -15.35 -4.26
C ASP A 35 3.18 -15.47 -3.83
N ALA A 36 4.14 -15.11 -4.69
CA ALA A 36 5.56 -15.03 -4.33
C ALA A 36 5.82 -14.01 -3.20
N ALA A 37 5.09 -12.89 -3.18
CA ALA A 37 5.18 -11.92 -2.09
C ALA A 37 4.57 -12.46 -0.78
N LYS A 38 3.57 -13.35 -0.85
CA LYS A 38 2.95 -13.98 0.32
C LYS A 38 3.76 -15.16 0.85
N SER A 39 4.53 -15.83 0.00
CA SER A 39 5.37 -16.96 0.42
C SER A 39 6.61 -16.54 1.22
N SER A 40 6.85 -15.24 1.39
CA SER A 40 7.99 -14.70 2.15
C SER A 40 7.50 -13.86 3.33
N ASP A 41 7.77 -14.34 4.54
CA ASP A 41 7.46 -13.60 5.78
C ASP A 41 8.10 -12.21 5.80
N LYS A 42 9.30 -12.08 5.24
CA LYS A 42 9.99 -10.79 5.13
C LYS A 42 9.21 -9.83 4.23
N ALA A 43 8.75 -10.30 3.07
CA ALA A 43 7.97 -9.49 2.14
C ALA A 43 6.59 -9.13 2.74
N MET A 44 5.93 -10.08 3.42
CA MET A 44 4.67 -9.82 4.10
C MET A 44 4.81 -8.73 5.16
N ARG A 45 5.77 -8.87 6.08
CA ARG A 45 6.04 -7.87 7.15
C ARG A 45 6.41 -6.50 6.58
N PHE A 46 7.13 -6.48 5.46
CA PHE A 46 7.43 -5.24 4.74
C PHE A 46 6.15 -4.56 4.25
N PHE A 47 5.29 -5.26 3.52
CA PHE A 47 4.04 -4.69 3.01
C PHE A 47 3.06 -4.31 4.13
N GLU A 48 3.03 -5.05 5.24
CA GLU A 48 2.30 -4.66 6.45
C GLU A 48 2.80 -3.33 7.01
N THR A 49 4.12 -3.12 7.03
CA THR A 49 4.72 -1.86 7.49
C THR A 49 4.32 -0.70 6.58
N VAL A 50 4.37 -0.88 5.25
CA VAL A 50 3.89 0.12 4.28
C VAL A 50 2.42 0.46 4.53
N GLN A 51 1.58 -0.56 4.76
CA GLN A 51 0.16 -0.39 5.07
C GLN A 51 -0.06 0.33 6.40
N PHE A 52 0.74 0.04 7.43
CA PHE A 52 0.67 0.72 8.72
C PHE A 52 1.03 2.20 8.62
N VAL A 53 2.04 2.55 7.81
CA VAL A 53 2.38 3.95 7.55
C VAL A 53 1.19 4.66 6.91
N PHE A 54 0.60 4.07 5.86
CA PHE A 54 -0.59 4.63 5.22
C PHE A 54 -1.76 4.80 6.21
N ASN A 55 -2.06 3.77 7.01
CA ASN A 55 -3.16 3.81 7.99
C ASN A 55 -2.93 4.87 9.08
N PHE A 56 -1.68 5.02 9.54
CA PHE A 56 -1.34 6.01 10.56
C PHE A 56 -1.60 7.42 10.05
N PHE A 57 -1.11 7.79 8.87
CA PHE A 57 -1.37 9.13 8.33
C PHE A 57 -2.82 9.29 7.85
N GLY A 58 -3.34 8.32 7.10
CA GLY A 58 -4.69 8.37 6.53
C GLY A 58 -5.81 8.30 7.57
N GLY A 59 -5.54 7.78 8.76
CA GLY A 59 -6.49 7.72 9.86
C GLY A 59 -6.68 9.04 10.63
N SER A 60 -6.07 10.15 10.21
CA SER A 60 -6.30 11.48 10.83
C SER A 60 -6.01 12.60 9.83
N ALA A 61 -7.02 13.41 9.53
CA ALA A 61 -6.87 14.57 8.65
C ALA A 61 -5.74 15.53 9.11
N PRO A 62 -5.57 15.84 10.41
CA PRO A 62 -4.42 16.61 10.90
C PRO A 62 -3.06 15.96 10.59
N ARG A 63 -2.91 14.64 10.79
CA ARG A 63 -1.63 13.95 10.49
C ARG A 63 -1.35 13.93 8.99
N TRP A 64 -2.39 13.74 8.19
CA TRP A 64 -2.30 13.78 6.75
C TRP A 64 -1.88 15.17 6.24
N ALA A 65 -2.52 16.22 6.73
CA ALA A 65 -2.20 17.61 6.42
C ALA A 65 -0.76 17.95 6.82
N LEU A 66 -0.31 17.51 8.00
CA LEU A 66 1.07 17.72 8.44
C LEU A 66 2.10 17.07 7.51
N LEU A 67 1.78 15.89 6.97
CA LEU A 67 2.64 15.21 5.98
C LEU A 67 2.62 15.91 4.61
N THR A 68 1.44 16.31 4.12
CA THR A 68 1.28 16.88 2.78
C THR A 68 1.71 18.33 2.67
N LEU A 69 1.39 19.14 3.69
CA LEU A 69 1.63 20.58 3.67
C LEU A 69 3.07 20.94 4.08
N GLY A 70 3.63 20.29 5.12
CA GLY A 70 5.02 20.50 5.55
C GLY A 70 5.43 21.98 5.69
N GLU A 71 6.73 22.27 5.76
CA GLU A 71 7.25 23.64 5.90
C GLU A 71 7.10 24.47 4.62
N ASP A 72 7.09 23.82 3.44
CA ASP A 72 7.05 24.48 2.13
C ASP A 72 5.73 24.22 1.37
N ASN A 73 4.71 25.01 1.69
CA ASN A 73 3.39 24.96 1.04
C ASN A 73 3.45 25.12 -0.50
N ALA A 74 4.49 25.75 -1.03
CA ALA A 74 4.66 25.97 -2.47
C ALA A 74 4.87 24.66 -3.27
N THR A 75 5.36 23.58 -2.64
CA THR A 75 5.61 22.29 -3.33
C THR A 75 4.64 21.17 -2.92
N ALA A 76 3.74 21.44 -1.97
CA ALA A 76 2.82 20.45 -1.39
C ALA A 76 2.00 19.70 -2.47
N PHE A 77 1.51 20.40 -3.49
CA PHE A 77 0.69 19.83 -4.56
C PHE A 77 1.46 18.96 -5.57
N ARG A 78 2.80 19.06 -5.63
CA ARG A 78 3.64 18.28 -6.56
C ARG A 78 4.14 16.98 -5.96
N LYS A 79 3.98 16.80 -4.65
CA LYS A 79 4.52 15.65 -3.91
C LYS A 79 3.63 14.42 -4.13
N LYS A 80 4.25 13.26 -4.38
CA LYS A 80 3.51 11.99 -4.45
C LYS A 80 2.82 11.71 -3.11
N VAL A 81 1.60 11.20 -3.22
CA VAL A 81 0.75 10.89 -2.08
C VAL A 81 0.93 9.44 -1.68
N LEU A 82 0.95 9.16 -0.36
CA LEU A 82 0.99 7.79 0.15
C LEU A 82 -0.24 7.01 -0.35
N LYS A 83 -0.04 5.75 -0.73
CA LYS A 83 -1.11 4.88 -1.22
C LYS A 83 -1.31 3.68 -0.32
N LYS A 84 -2.54 3.20 -0.28
CA LYS A 84 -2.92 1.95 0.37
C LYS A 84 -2.31 0.76 -0.37
N VAL A 85 -1.85 -0.24 0.36
CA VAL A 85 -1.42 -1.53 -0.21
C VAL A 85 -2.67 -2.33 -0.59
N CYS A 86 -2.71 -2.85 -1.81
CA CYS A 86 -3.76 -3.78 -2.24
C CYS A 86 -3.26 -5.22 -2.20
N ALA A 87 -4.04 -6.11 -1.59
CA ALA A 87 -3.68 -7.52 -1.50
C ALA A 87 -3.72 -8.24 -2.86
N THR A 88 -4.59 -7.81 -3.77
CA THR A 88 -4.92 -8.52 -5.02
C THR A 88 -4.33 -7.88 -6.28
N LEU A 89 -3.77 -6.66 -6.18
CA LEU A 89 -3.23 -5.91 -7.31
C LEU A 89 -1.78 -5.50 -7.04
N TRP A 90 -0.85 -6.13 -7.76
CA TRP A 90 0.58 -5.85 -7.67
C TRP A 90 0.93 -4.42 -8.05
N GLU A 91 0.29 -3.85 -9.08
CA GLU A 91 0.49 -2.45 -9.45
C GLU A 91 0.26 -1.53 -8.25
N ALA A 92 -0.82 -1.72 -7.50
CA ALA A 92 -1.12 -0.91 -6.33
C ALA A 92 -0.06 -1.06 -5.22
N ARG A 93 0.51 -2.26 -5.05
CA ARG A 93 1.63 -2.49 -4.12
C ARG A 93 2.87 -1.73 -4.56
N TYR A 94 3.23 -1.82 -5.84
CA TYR A 94 4.35 -1.06 -6.42
C TYR A 94 4.14 0.44 -6.23
N SER A 95 2.95 0.93 -6.58
CA SER A 95 2.52 2.31 -6.41
C SER A 95 2.67 2.80 -4.95
N ALA A 96 2.30 1.98 -3.96
CA ALA A 96 2.42 2.30 -2.54
C ALA A 96 3.88 2.35 -2.07
N VAL A 97 4.70 1.38 -2.46
CA VAL A 97 6.13 1.35 -2.14
C VAL A 97 6.85 2.53 -2.78
N PHE A 98 6.55 2.81 -4.05
CA PHE A 98 7.16 3.92 -4.78
C PHE A 98 6.82 5.26 -4.12
N ALA A 99 5.54 5.49 -3.77
CA ALA A 99 5.14 6.71 -3.07
C ALA A 99 5.84 6.86 -1.71
N LEU A 100 5.97 5.77 -0.94
CA LEU A 100 6.68 5.80 0.33
C LEU A 100 8.17 6.09 0.15
N LYS A 101 8.81 5.49 -0.86
CA LYS A 101 10.23 5.73 -1.19
C LYS A 101 10.49 7.21 -1.46
N GLU A 102 9.69 7.82 -2.33
CA GLU A 102 9.82 9.24 -2.69
C GLU A 102 9.60 10.17 -1.50
N ARG A 103 8.75 9.77 -0.56
CA ARG A 103 8.34 10.58 0.61
C ARG A 103 9.01 10.13 1.89
N PHE A 104 10.04 9.29 1.81
CA PHE A 104 10.59 8.60 2.97
C PHE A 104 11.13 9.59 4.03
N VAL A 105 11.87 10.60 3.57
CA VAL A 105 12.40 11.66 4.44
C VAL A 105 11.27 12.46 5.09
N ASP A 106 10.25 12.84 4.32
CA ASP A 106 9.09 13.58 4.84
C ASP A 106 8.36 12.76 5.91
N VAL A 107 8.11 11.47 5.65
CA VAL A 107 7.49 10.55 6.60
C VAL A 107 8.29 10.50 7.90
N LEU A 108 9.61 10.34 7.84
CA LEU A 108 10.45 10.30 9.05
C LEU A 108 10.43 11.64 9.82
N LYS A 109 10.50 12.77 9.11
CA LYS A 109 10.40 14.11 9.71
C LYS A 109 9.05 14.29 10.41
N THR A 110 7.94 13.99 9.73
CA THR A 110 6.60 14.13 10.29
C THR A 110 6.38 13.20 11.48
N LEU A 111 6.84 11.94 11.42
CA LEU A 111 6.79 11.03 12.56
C LEU A 111 7.58 11.59 13.75
N THR A 112 8.72 12.24 13.50
CA THR A 112 9.54 12.86 14.56
C THR A 112 8.80 14.02 15.20
N VAL A 113 8.22 14.90 14.40
CA VAL A 113 7.39 16.01 14.89
C VAL A 113 6.25 15.48 15.76
N ILE A 114 5.47 14.51 15.28
CA ILE A 114 4.34 13.93 16.05
C ILE A 114 4.83 13.32 17.38
N SER A 115 5.99 12.65 17.37
CA SER A 115 6.54 12.03 18.58
C SER A 115 6.99 13.04 19.66
N LEU A 116 7.27 14.28 19.26
CA LEU A 116 7.73 15.36 20.16
C LEU A 116 6.61 16.32 20.55
N THR A 117 5.60 16.51 19.70
CA THR A 117 4.59 17.57 19.87
C THR A 117 3.18 17.06 20.16
N SER A 118 2.86 15.79 19.90
CA SER A 118 1.51 15.27 20.18
C SER A 118 1.23 15.23 21.68
N LYS A 119 -0.02 15.51 22.05
CA LYS A 119 -0.53 15.39 23.43
C LYS A 119 -1.07 13.99 23.72
N LYS A 120 -1.32 13.18 22.69
CA LYS A 120 -1.90 11.84 22.82
C LYS A 120 -0.80 10.81 22.91
N ASN A 121 -0.69 10.14 24.06
CA ASN A 121 0.34 9.12 24.28
C ASN A 121 0.33 8.01 23.22
N GLU A 122 -0.85 7.58 22.76
CA GLU A 122 -0.99 6.58 21.70
C GLU A 122 -0.33 7.01 20.38
N GLU A 123 -0.49 8.28 19.97
CA GLU A 123 0.13 8.79 18.75
C GLU A 123 1.66 8.85 18.87
N ILE A 124 2.16 9.19 20.05
CA ILE A 124 3.60 9.21 20.35
C ILE A 124 4.16 7.78 20.28
N VAL A 125 3.50 6.81 20.89
CA VAL A 125 3.92 5.40 20.89
C VAL A 125 3.88 4.85 19.47
N HIS A 126 2.79 5.08 18.73
CA HIS A 126 2.66 4.60 17.34
C HIS A 126 3.69 5.23 16.41
N SER A 127 3.95 6.54 16.54
CA SER A 127 4.96 7.22 15.71
C SER A 127 6.37 6.69 15.97
N LYS A 128 6.77 6.52 17.23
CA LYS A 128 8.06 5.93 17.61
C LYS A 128 8.20 4.48 17.11
N SER A 129 7.14 3.68 17.26
CA SER A 129 7.10 2.30 16.75
C SER A 129 7.31 2.24 15.24
N LEU A 130 6.62 3.10 14.48
CA LEU A 130 6.80 3.20 13.02
C LEU A 130 8.20 3.64 12.63
N GLN A 131 8.79 4.62 13.32
CA GLN A 131 10.19 5.03 13.06
C GLN A 131 11.16 3.86 13.25
N LYS A 132 10.97 3.05 14.29
CA LYS A 132 11.81 1.87 14.52
C LYS A 132 11.66 0.86 13.39
N LYS A 133 10.43 0.59 12.95
CA LYS A 133 10.17 -0.35 11.83
C LYS A 133 10.75 0.12 10.49
N LEU A 134 10.87 1.43 10.28
CA LEU A 134 11.39 2.01 9.02
C LEU A 134 12.92 2.14 8.98
N LYS A 135 13.63 1.95 10.11
CA LYS A 135 15.10 2.06 10.22
C LYS A 135 15.82 0.72 10.20
N ILE A 136 15.09 -0.40 10.13
CA ILE A 136 15.61 -1.78 10.07
C ILE A 136 15.72 -2.19 8.61
#